data_AF-A0AAD5V424-F1
#
_entry.id   AF-A0AAD5V424-F1
#
_cell.length_a   1.000
_cell.length_b   1.000
_cell.length_c   1.000
_cell.angle_alpha   90.00
_cell.angle_beta   90.00
_cell.angle_gamma   90.00
#
_symmetry.space_group_name_H-M   'P 1'
#
loop_
_entity.id
_entity.type
_entity.pdbx_description
1 polymer ?
#
loop_
_entity_poly.entity_id
_entity_poly.type
_entity_poly.pdbx_seq_one_letter_code
_entity_poly.pdbx_strand_id
1 'polypeptide(L)'
;MDIERKRASYHSDTYVAAGSAMMSFNPIKAIHQHLCAFHVYALPQEEKKYWHSHQYEVESGLLQLHVKNLVPGMAISVVLLRDERSNDSFGTADIASFTDTAEQPAMLELQQTYGKTIHTWAIDQYPDLPLGPPSLMMSYTGDGQGPPPDMAEARDAHCGMDTEAKRRLRAGYLPHYEKVTGSDEWERTGQSVTFEAVESEIRQ
;
A
#
# COMPACT_ATOMS: atom_id res chain seq x y z
N MET A 1 -1.55 -49.09 16.17
CA MET A 1 -2.10 -48.70 14.85
C MET A 1 -1.00 -48.90 13.83
N ASP A 2 -1.21 -49.80 12.87
CA ASP A 2 -0.20 -50.38 11.98
C ASP A 2 0.43 -49.35 11.01
N ILE A 3 1.73 -49.47 10.74
CA ILE A 3 2.54 -48.52 9.95
C ILE A 3 2.04 -48.42 8.50
N GLU A 4 1.58 -49.54 7.93
CA GLU A 4 1.03 -49.56 6.57
C GLU A 4 -0.29 -48.78 6.46
N ARG A 5 -1.13 -48.84 7.51
CA ARG A 5 -2.39 -48.09 7.57
C ARG A 5 -2.16 -46.58 7.66
N LYS A 6 -1.08 -46.14 8.30
CA LYS A 6 -0.65 -44.73 8.30
C LYS A 6 -0.17 -44.29 6.92
N ARG A 7 0.68 -45.08 6.25
CA ARG A 7 1.16 -44.76 4.88
C ARG A 7 0.02 -44.66 3.87
N ALA A 8 -0.95 -45.58 3.91
CA ALA A 8 -2.13 -45.52 3.07
C ALA A 8 -2.97 -44.24 3.30
N SER A 9 -3.02 -43.73 4.54
CA SER A 9 -3.69 -42.47 4.85
C SER A 9 -3.00 -41.26 4.20
N TYR A 10 -1.66 -41.20 4.19
CA TYR A 10 -0.90 -40.08 3.62
C TYR A 10 -0.95 -40.00 2.08
N HIS A 11 -1.25 -41.11 1.41
CA HIS A 11 -1.35 -41.19 -0.05
C HIS A 11 -2.80 -41.31 -0.54
N SER A 12 -3.78 -41.14 0.34
CA SER A 12 -5.19 -41.13 -0.05
C SER A 12 -5.55 -39.85 -0.81
N ASP A 13 -6.45 -39.95 -1.77
CA ASP A 13 -6.92 -38.80 -2.56
C ASP A 13 -7.50 -37.68 -1.66
N THR A 14 -8.09 -38.06 -0.53
CA THR A 14 -8.59 -37.11 0.48
C THR A 14 -7.46 -36.40 1.21
N TYR A 15 -6.36 -37.08 1.54
CA TYR A 15 -5.18 -36.45 2.14
C TYR A 15 -4.42 -35.57 1.15
N VAL A 16 -4.34 -35.97 -0.12
CA VAL A 16 -3.75 -35.15 -1.19
C VAL A 16 -4.63 -33.93 -1.47
N ALA A 17 -5.95 -34.07 -1.55
CA ALA A 17 -6.87 -32.94 -1.73
C ALA A 17 -6.88 -31.98 -0.54
N ALA A 18 -6.88 -32.50 0.69
CA ALA A 18 -6.72 -31.69 1.90
C ALA A 18 -5.33 -31.01 1.94
N GLY A 19 -4.28 -31.73 1.51
CA GLY A 19 -2.93 -31.22 1.35
C GLY A 19 -2.84 -30.10 0.31
N SER A 20 -3.47 -30.21 -0.85
CA SER A 20 -3.52 -29.15 -1.87
C SER A 20 -4.40 -27.97 -1.47
N ALA A 21 -5.45 -28.19 -0.66
CA ALA A 21 -6.27 -27.11 -0.11
C ALA A 21 -5.52 -26.34 1.02
N MET A 22 -4.80 -27.06 1.89
CA MET A 22 -3.99 -26.48 2.99
C MET A 22 -2.65 -25.92 2.50
N MET A 23 -2.02 -26.53 1.49
CA MET A 23 -0.90 -26.00 0.70
C MET A 23 -1.38 -25.22 -0.52
N SER A 24 -2.55 -24.57 -0.42
CA SER A 24 -2.84 -23.51 -1.36
C SER A 24 -1.74 -22.47 -1.20
N PHE A 25 -0.98 -22.23 -2.26
CA PHE A 25 0.00 -21.15 -2.27
C PHE A 25 -0.69 -19.78 -2.23
N ASN A 26 -2.02 -19.67 -2.18
CA ASN A 26 -2.71 -18.37 -2.17
C ASN A 26 -2.19 -17.41 -1.08
N PRO A 27 -1.94 -17.83 0.18
CA PRO A 27 -1.34 -16.95 1.18
C PRO A 27 0.10 -16.55 0.82
N ILE A 28 0.88 -17.46 0.23
CA ILE A 28 2.26 -17.19 -0.22
C ILE A 28 2.26 -16.29 -1.47
N LYS A 29 1.34 -16.49 -2.41
CA LYS A 29 1.11 -15.64 -3.59
C LYS A 29 0.65 -14.25 -3.18
N ALA A 30 -0.10 -14.13 -2.08
CA ALA A 30 -0.48 -12.84 -1.50
C ALA A 30 0.70 -12.13 -0.80
N ILE A 31 1.71 -12.85 -0.28
CA ILE A 31 2.95 -12.25 0.27
C ILE A 31 3.69 -11.43 -0.80
N HIS A 32 3.65 -11.87 -2.06
CA HIS A 32 4.40 -11.21 -3.13
C HIS A 32 4.00 -9.74 -3.28
N GLN A 33 2.72 -9.39 -3.15
CA GLN A 33 2.24 -8.00 -3.22
C GLN A 33 2.72 -7.12 -2.05
N HIS A 34 3.00 -7.70 -0.88
CA HIS A 34 3.43 -6.96 0.32
C HIS A 34 4.95 -6.75 0.40
N LEU A 35 5.73 -7.66 -0.21
CA LEU A 35 7.20 -7.55 -0.29
C LEU A 35 7.68 -6.74 -1.51
N CYS A 36 6.74 -6.25 -2.34
CA CYS A 36 7.04 -5.45 -3.51
C CYS A 36 7.60 -4.08 -3.19
N ALA A 37 7.42 -3.53 -1.99
CA ALA A 37 7.68 -2.11 -1.74
C ALA A 37 8.51 -1.91 -0.48
N PHE A 38 9.66 -1.25 -0.61
CA PHE A 38 10.36 -0.65 0.53
C PHE A 38 9.94 0.80 0.66
N HIS A 39 9.33 1.14 1.79
CA HIS A 39 9.02 2.51 2.15
C HIS A 39 10.02 2.99 3.19
N VAL A 40 10.81 4.02 2.85
CA VAL A 40 11.76 4.63 3.77
C VAL A 40 11.35 6.07 4.03
N TYR A 41 11.26 6.43 5.32
CA TYR A 41 10.88 7.76 5.77
C TYR A 41 12.12 8.59 6.11
N ALA A 42 12.19 9.81 5.57
CA ALA A 42 13.24 10.76 5.93
C ALA A 42 12.87 11.50 7.23
N LEU A 43 13.58 11.19 8.30
CA LEU A 43 13.41 11.87 9.60
C LEU A 43 14.28 13.15 9.69
N PRO A 44 15.55 13.17 9.23
CA PRO A 44 16.37 14.38 9.24
C PRO A 44 15.99 15.37 8.15
N GLN A 45 15.97 16.66 8.48
CA GLN A 45 15.59 17.74 7.56
C GLN A 45 16.51 17.83 6.32
N GLU A 46 17.79 17.50 6.49
CA GLU A 46 18.80 17.55 5.42
C GLU A 46 18.60 16.48 4.34
N GLU A 47 17.95 15.38 4.70
CA GLU A 47 17.70 14.28 3.78
C GLU A 47 16.47 14.56 2.92
N LYS A 48 15.42 15.20 3.49
CA LYS A 48 14.10 15.44 2.86
C LYS A 48 14.13 15.97 1.43
N LYS A 49 15.14 16.77 1.06
CA LYS A 49 15.38 17.24 -0.32
C LYS A 49 15.59 16.12 -1.35
N TYR A 50 15.90 14.91 -0.93
CA TYR A 50 16.08 13.77 -1.85
C TYR A 50 14.81 12.93 -1.99
N TRP A 51 13.76 13.22 -1.23
CA TRP A 51 12.56 12.40 -1.09
C TRP A 51 11.34 13.10 -1.66
N HIS A 52 10.25 12.35 -1.84
CA HIS A 52 8.96 12.95 -2.20
C HIS A 52 8.12 13.25 -0.97
N SER A 53 7.25 14.25 -1.06
CA SER A 53 6.31 14.59 0.02
C SER A 53 5.04 13.74 -0.05
N HIS A 54 4.50 13.36 1.12
CA HIS A 54 3.17 12.73 1.22
C HIS A 54 2.04 13.75 1.41
N GLN A 55 2.36 15.05 1.42
CA GLN A 55 1.40 16.12 1.71
C GLN A 55 0.15 16.02 0.84
N TYR A 56 0.31 15.87 -0.47
CA TYR A 56 -0.81 15.84 -1.39
C TYR A 56 -1.65 14.55 -1.25
N GLU A 57 -1.04 13.40 -1.00
CA GLU A 57 -1.78 12.15 -0.75
C GLU A 57 -2.71 12.29 0.47
N VAL A 58 -2.24 12.98 1.50
CA VAL A 58 -3.03 13.31 2.70
C VAL A 58 -4.12 14.33 2.37
N GLU A 59 -3.76 15.48 1.80
CA GLU A 59 -4.68 16.60 1.57
C GLU A 59 -5.78 16.28 0.54
N SER A 60 -5.46 15.50 -0.50
CA SER A 60 -6.41 15.12 -1.56
C SER A 60 -7.48 14.12 -1.12
N GLY A 61 -7.34 13.52 0.06
CA GLY A 61 -8.22 12.43 0.51
C GLY A 61 -7.90 11.08 -0.12
N LEU A 62 -6.93 10.99 -1.05
CA LEU A 62 -6.57 9.73 -1.72
C LEU A 62 -5.94 8.72 -0.76
N LEU A 63 -5.18 9.18 0.23
CA LEU A 63 -4.66 8.34 1.30
C LEU A 63 -5.80 7.96 2.25
N GLN A 64 -6.20 6.69 2.20
CA GLN A 64 -7.25 6.13 3.04
C GLN A 64 -6.66 5.24 4.13
N LEU A 65 -7.00 5.53 5.38
CA LEU A 65 -6.69 4.66 6.51
C LEU A 65 -7.89 3.75 6.79
N HIS A 66 -7.69 2.44 6.65
CA HIS A 66 -8.66 1.46 7.10
C HIS A 66 -8.26 0.91 8.47
N VAL A 67 -9.17 1.03 9.43
CA VAL A 67 -9.07 0.29 10.69
C VAL A 67 -9.58 -1.12 10.43
N LYS A 68 -8.66 -2.07 10.17
CA LYS A 68 -9.03 -3.48 10.03
C LYS A 68 -9.18 -4.11 11.41
N ASN A 69 -10.42 -4.43 11.77
CA ASN A 69 -10.84 -5.19 12.96
C ASN A 69 -10.43 -4.54 14.30
N LEU A 70 -11.38 -4.44 15.25
CA LEU A 70 -11.12 -4.06 16.65
C LEU A 70 -10.32 -5.17 17.38
N VAL A 71 -9.10 -5.44 16.93
CA VAL A 71 -8.12 -6.23 17.67
C VAL A 71 -7.33 -5.25 18.55
N PRO A 72 -7.16 -5.52 19.86
CA PRO A 72 -6.32 -4.69 20.71
C PRO A 72 -4.89 -4.65 20.17
N GLY A 73 -4.44 -3.46 19.75
CA GLY A 73 -3.19 -3.25 19.00
C GLY A 73 -3.47 -2.79 17.57
N MET A 74 -3.81 -1.50 17.41
CA MET A 74 -4.18 -0.87 16.14
C MET A 74 -3.13 -1.14 15.05
N ALA A 75 -3.48 -2.00 14.09
CA ALA A 75 -2.80 -2.08 12.81
C ALA A 75 -3.57 -1.21 11.82
N ILE A 76 -3.02 -0.04 11.50
CA ILE A 76 -3.54 0.83 10.45
C ILE A 76 -3.03 0.29 9.11
N SER A 77 -3.95 -0.11 8.23
CA SER A 77 -3.60 -0.49 6.87
C SER A 77 -3.80 0.72 5.96
N VAL A 78 -2.71 1.24 5.39
CA VAL A 78 -2.76 2.25 4.34
C VAL A 78 -3.23 1.57 3.06
N VAL A 79 -4.41 1.92 2.57
CA VAL A 79 -4.96 1.39 1.32
C VAL A 79 -4.91 2.51 0.29
N LEU A 80 -3.90 2.49 -0.57
CA LEU A 80 -3.83 3.42 -1.70
C LEU A 80 -4.66 2.87 -2.87
N LEU A 81 -4.52 1.59 -3.21
CA LEU A 81 -5.35 0.88 -4.18
C LEU A 81 -5.29 -0.63 -3.86
N ARG A 82 -6.33 -1.23 -3.28
CA ARG A 82 -6.43 -2.70 -3.23
C ARG A 82 -7.86 -3.19 -3.23
N ASP A 83 -8.17 -4.02 -4.23
CA ASP A 83 -9.30 -4.93 -4.27
C ASP A 83 -9.01 -6.10 -3.30
N GLU A 84 -9.56 -6.03 -2.09
CA GLU A 84 -9.63 -7.21 -1.22
C GLU A 84 -11.06 -7.75 -1.26
N ARG A 85 -11.19 -8.92 -1.90
CA ARG A 85 -12.38 -9.77 -1.96
C ARG A 85 -12.78 -10.35 -0.59
N SER A 86 -12.99 -9.52 0.42
CA SER A 86 -13.62 -9.91 1.68
C SER A 86 -14.88 -9.08 1.89
N ASN A 87 -16.02 -9.74 1.65
CA ASN A 87 -17.36 -9.22 1.82
C ASN A 87 -17.75 -9.23 3.31
N ASP A 88 -17.22 -8.31 4.11
CA ASP A 88 -17.66 -8.12 5.49
C ASP A 88 -18.40 -6.79 5.61
N SER A 89 -19.71 -6.84 5.40
CA SER A 89 -20.63 -5.72 5.57
C SER A 89 -21.00 -5.54 7.04
N PHE A 90 -20.48 -4.48 7.67
CA PHE A 90 -20.95 -3.97 8.96
C PHE A 90 -21.28 -2.47 8.84
N GLY A 91 -22.30 -2.01 9.58
CA GLY A 91 -22.97 -0.70 9.43
C GLY A 91 -22.02 0.48 9.20
N THR A 92 -22.22 1.17 8.07
CA THR A 92 -21.20 2.01 7.40
C THR A 92 -21.09 3.45 7.92
N ALA A 93 -22.15 4.03 8.50
CA ALA A 93 -22.17 5.46 8.83
C ALA A 93 -21.44 5.81 10.15
N ASP A 94 -21.65 5.01 11.22
CA ASP A 94 -21.04 5.28 12.54
C ASP A 94 -19.54 4.94 12.56
N ILE A 95 -19.13 3.97 11.75
CA ILE A 95 -17.71 3.56 11.61
C ILE A 95 -16.92 4.60 10.81
N ALA A 96 -17.51 5.21 9.78
CA ALA A 96 -16.85 6.26 9.00
C ALA A 96 -16.49 7.49 9.86
N SER A 97 -17.45 8.00 10.66
CA SER A 97 -17.22 9.15 11.54
C SER A 97 -16.20 8.86 12.67
N PHE A 98 -16.22 7.65 13.22
CA PHE A 98 -15.22 7.23 14.20
C PHE A 98 -13.82 7.12 13.57
N THR A 99 -13.72 6.58 12.36
CA THR A 99 -12.47 6.46 11.60
C THR A 99 -11.91 7.84 11.25
N ASP A 100 -12.77 8.78 10.88
CA ASP A 100 -12.40 10.17 10.55
C ASP A 100 -11.79 10.92 11.74
N THR A 101 -12.30 10.69 12.95
CA THR A 101 -11.72 11.29 14.17
C THR A 101 -10.44 10.56 14.58
N ALA A 102 -10.42 9.23 14.46
CA ALA A 102 -9.26 8.41 14.81
C ALA A 102 -8.07 8.62 13.86
N GLU A 103 -8.29 9.01 12.61
CA GLU A 103 -7.21 9.24 11.64
C GLU A 103 -6.48 10.58 11.85
N GLN A 104 -7.08 11.57 12.51
CA GLN A 104 -6.53 12.93 12.56
C GLN A 104 -5.09 13.00 13.09
N PRO A 105 -4.72 12.33 14.21
CA PRO A 105 -3.34 12.34 14.69
C PRO A 105 -2.36 11.76 13.68
N ALA A 106 -2.77 10.69 12.98
CA ALA A 106 -1.95 10.07 11.94
C ALA A 106 -1.80 10.99 10.72
N MET A 107 -2.87 11.69 10.31
CA MET A 107 -2.81 12.63 9.17
C MET A 107 -1.90 13.83 9.47
N LEU A 108 -1.93 14.35 10.70
CA LEU A 108 -1.05 15.45 11.12
C LEU A 108 0.43 15.08 11.06
N GLU A 109 0.76 13.83 11.40
CA GLU A 109 2.12 13.30 11.31
C GLU A 109 2.49 13.03 9.84
N LEU A 110 1.65 12.27 9.12
CA LEU A 110 1.89 11.85 7.75
C LEU A 110 2.05 13.02 6.77
N GLN A 111 1.30 14.11 6.92
CA GLN A 111 1.42 15.30 6.06
C GLN A 111 2.86 15.87 6.04
N GLN A 112 3.61 15.70 7.13
CA GLN A 112 4.96 16.23 7.30
C GLN A 112 6.06 15.22 6.94
N THR A 113 5.66 14.00 6.55
CA THR A 113 6.59 12.93 6.21
C THR A 113 7.03 13.00 4.75
N TYR A 114 8.23 12.49 4.52
CA TYR A 114 8.83 12.36 3.20
C TYR A 114 9.27 10.93 3.00
N GLY A 115 9.03 10.40 1.81
CA GLY A 115 9.20 9.00 1.52
C GLY A 115 9.84 8.72 0.18
N LYS A 116 10.26 7.47 0.02
CA LYS A 116 10.49 6.82 -1.26
C LYS A 116 9.91 5.43 -1.16
N THR A 117 9.24 5.05 -2.23
CA THR A 117 8.73 3.70 -2.40
C THR A 117 9.46 3.05 -3.56
N ILE A 118 10.19 1.97 -3.29
CA ILE A 118 10.88 1.19 -4.35
C ILE A 118 10.07 -0.06 -4.60
N HIS A 119 9.45 -0.16 -5.78
CA HIS A 119 8.76 -1.34 -6.25
C HIS A 119 9.74 -2.36 -6.82
N THR A 120 9.95 -3.47 -6.14
CA THR A 120 10.87 -4.55 -6.55
C THR A 120 10.25 -5.52 -7.56
N TRP A 121 8.94 -5.43 -7.81
CA TRP A 121 8.23 -6.27 -8.76
C TRP A 121 7.16 -5.51 -9.52
N ALA A 122 7.27 -5.51 -10.86
CA ALA A 122 6.26 -4.97 -11.78
C ALA A 122 5.16 -5.99 -12.08
N ILE A 123 4.22 -6.17 -11.14
CA ILE A 123 3.11 -7.12 -11.26
C ILE A 123 2.24 -6.90 -12.51
N ASP A 124 2.10 -5.65 -12.96
CA ASP A 124 1.30 -5.31 -14.14
C ASP A 124 1.91 -5.81 -15.46
N GLN A 125 3.22 -6.09 -15.47
CA GLN A 125 3.93 -6.62 -16.63
C GLN A 125 4.17 -8.13 -16.52
N TYR A 126 4.59 -8.60 -15.34
CA TYR A 126 4.94 -10.00 -15.09
C TYR A 126 4.18 -10.52 -13.86
N PRO A 127 2.85 -10.77 -13.97
CA PRO A 127 2.01 -11.09 -12.81
C PRO A 127 2.33 -12.44 -12.16
N ASP A 128 3.02 -13.33 -12.87
CA ASP A 128 3.35 -14.67 -12.40
C ASP A 128 4.75 -14.78 -11.78
N LEU A 129 5.66 -13.83 -12.06
CA LEU A 129 7.07 -13.91 -11.66
C LEU A 129 7.65 -12.52 -11.32
N PRO A 130 8.45 -12.39 -10.24
CA PRO A 130 9.10 -11.14 -9.85
C PRO A 130 10.29 -10.79 -10.76
N LEU A 131 9.97 -10.41 -11.99
CA LEU A 131 10.94 -10.04 -13.02
C LEU A 131 11.07 -8.54 -13.16
N GLY A 132 12.25 -8.13 -13.65
CA GLY A 132 12.60 -6.74 -13.93
C GLY A 132 13.44 -6.09 -12.82
N PRO A 133 14.07 -4.95 -13.13
CA PRO A 133 14.74 -4.15 -12.11
C PRO A 133 13.71 -3.52 -11.16
N PRO A 134 14.11 -3.19 -9.92
CA PRO A 134 13.30 -2.35 -9.06
C PRO A 134 12.95 -1.02 -9.74
N SER A 135 11.83 -0.42 -9.36
CA SER A 135 11.35 0.85 -9.90
C SER A 135 11.10 1.82 -8.76
N LEU A 136 11.61 3.04 -8.87
CA LEU A 136 11.36 4.09 -7.88
C LEU A 136 9.99 4.73 -8.19
N MET A 137 9.05 4.62 -7.25
CA MET A 137 7.75 5.27 -7.34
C MET A 137 7.80 6.66 -6.72
N MET A 138 7.09 7.59 -7.36
CA MET A 138 6.86 8.92 -6.85
C MET A 138 5.43 9.04 -6.34
N SER A 139 5.27 9.81 -5.28
CA SER A 139 3.97 10.24 -4.76
C SER A 139 3.30 11.20 -5.74
N TYR A 140 1.98 11.31 -5.66
CA TYR A 140 1.24 12.34 -6.38
C TYR A 140 1.49 13.71 -5.74
N THR A 141 1.67 14.75 -6.55
CA THR A 141 1.90 16.13 -6.09
C THR A 141 0.76 17.08 -6.45
N GLY A 142 -0.19 16.63 -7.29
CA GLY A 142 -1.28 17.46 -7.78
C GLY A 142 -2.44 16.69 -8.40
N ASP A 143 -3.54 17.40 -8.63
CA ASP A 143 -4.75 16.86 -9.27
C ASP A 143 -4.43 16.36 -10.69
N GLY A 144 -5.01 15.20 -11.06
CA GLY A 144 -4.81 14.57 -12.36
C GLY A 144 -3.58 13.66 -12.48
N GLN A 145 -2.72 13.58 -11.46
CA GLN A 145 -1.62 12.59 -11.42
C GLN A 145 -2.04 11.24 -10.82
N GLY A 146 -3.14 11.24 -10.05
CA GLY A 146 -3.68 10.07 -9.37
C GLY A 146 -4.31 9.01 -10.28
N PRO A 147 -4.86 7.94 -9.70
CA PRO A 147 -5.60 6.94 -10.45
C PRO A 147 -6.79 7.57 -11.22
N PRO A 148 -7.21 6.95 -12.34
CA PRO A 148 -8.42 7.35 -13.05
C PRO A 148 -9.63 7.49 -12.11
N PRO A 149 -10.52 8.49 -12.33
CA PRO A 149 -11.64 8.77 -11.42
C PRO A 149 -12.55 7.55 -11.17
N ASP A 150 -12.81 6.76 -12.20
CA ASP A 150 -13.61 5.53 -12.12
C ASP A 150 -13.01 4.48 -11.18
N MET A 151 -11.68 4.39 -11.12
CA MET A 151 -10.99 3.50 -10.18
C MET A 151 -11.08 4.01 -8.73
N ALA A 152 -10.98 5.32 -8.52
CA ALA A 152 -11.15 5.94 -7.20
C ALA A 152 -12.60 5.80 -6.69
N GLU A 153 -13.58 6.03 -7.56
CA GLU A 153 -15.01 5.85 -7.27
C GLU A 153 -15.35 4.39 -6.95
N ALA A 154 -14.79 3.43 -7.69
CA ALA A 154 -14.97 2.01 -7.43
C ALA A 154 -14.42 1.59 -6.05
N ARG A 155 -13.23 2.09 -5.68
CA ARG A 155 -12.66 1.88 -4.34
C ARG A 155 -13.57 2.48 -3.27
N ASP A 156 -14.03 3.73 -3.46
CA ASP A 156 -14.87 4.44 -2.50
C ASP A 156 -16.18 3.70 -2.25
N ALA A 157 -16.82 3.21 -3.32
CA ALA A 157 -18.02 2.38 -3.22
C ALA A 157 -17.76 1.05 -2.49
N HIS A 158 -16.63 0.39 -2.76
CA HIS A 158 -16.25 -0.88 -2.14
C HIS A 158 -15.92 -0.73 -0.65
N CYS A 159 -15.21 0.33 -0.30
CA CYS A 159 -14.70 0.60 1.04
C CYS A 159 -15.68 1.40 1.91
N GLY A 160 -16.80 1.88 1.34
CA GLY A 160 -17.73 2.78 2.04
C GLY A 160 -17.08 4.11 2.42
N MET A 161 -16.19 4.62 1.56
CA MET A 161 -15.43 5.84 1.76
C MET A 161 -15.89 6.93 0.78
N ASP A 162 -15.61 8.18 1.12
CA ASP A 162 -15.82 9.34 0.24
C ASP A 162 -14.54 10.19 0.25
N THR A 163 -13.76 10.09 -0.82
CA THR A 163 -12.50 10.80 -1.01
C THR A 163 -12.68 12.31 -0.95
N GLU A 164 -13.74 12.81 -1.57
CA GLU A 164 -13.99 14.25 -1.71
C GLU A 164 -14.49 14.82 -0.37
N ALA A 165 -15.29 14.05 0.38
CA ALA A 165 -15.64 14.39 1.77
C ALA A 165 -14.40 14.42 2.67
N LYS A 166 -13.48 13.45 2.53
CA LYS A 166 -12.22 13.46 3.29
C LYS A 166 -11.33 14.64 2.92
N ARG A 167 -11.19 14.98 1.64
CA ARG A 167 -10.49 16.20 1.18
C ARG A 167 -11.03 17.43 1.90
N ARG A 168 -12.36 17.61 1.92
CA ARG A 168 -13.02 18.74 2.62
C ARG A 168 -12.81 18.70 4.14
N LEU A 169 -12.94 17.53 4.76
CA LEU A 169 -12.72 17.36 6.20
C LEU A 169 -11.29 17.74 6.60
N ARG A 170 -10.31 17.21 5.86
CA ARG A 170 -8.87 17.43 6.08
C ARG A 170 -8.46 18.88 5.90
N ALA A 171 -9.02 19.56 4.89
CA ALA A 171 -8.83 21.00 4.72
C ALA A 171 -9.28 21.83 5.94
N GLY A 172 -10.18 21.30 6.77
CA GLY A 172 -10.67 21.96 7.98
C GLY A 172 -9.73 21.91 9.19
N TYR A 173 -8.82 20.92 9.27
CA TYR A 173 -7.95 20.73 10.45
C TYR A 173 -6.45 20.62 10.13
N LEU A 174 -6.07 20.28 8.90
CA LEU A 174 -4.66 20.19 8.53
C LEU A 174 -4.03 21.59 8.49
N PRO A 175 -2.89 21.80 9.18
CA PRO A 175 -2.16 23.05 9.07
C PRO A 175 -1.54 23.18 7.67
N HIS A 176 -1.29 24.42 7.25
CA HIS A 176 -0.44 24.65 6.10
C HIS A 176 0.98 24.18 6.41
N TYR A 177 1.49 23.27 5.59
CA TYR A 177 2.86 22.77 5.68
C TYR A 177 3.64 23.19 4.44
N GLU A 178 4.77 23.88 4.64
CA GLU A 178 5.65 24.27 3.55
C GLU A 178 6.64 23.13 3.25
N LYS A 179 6.66 22.66 1.99
CA LYS A 179 7.56 21.60 1.57
C LYS A 179 9.01 22.06 1.59
N VAL A 180 9.91 21.12 1.87
CA VAL A 180 11.35 21.39 1.84
C VAL A 180 11.78 21.70 0.40
N THR A 181 12.45 22.82 0.20
CA THR A 181 13.03 23.17 -1.10
C THR A 181 13.94 22.06 -1.61
N GLY A 182 13.69 21.60 -2.85
CA GLY A 182 14.41 20.48 -3.45
C GLY A 182 13.72 19.12 -3.30
N SER A 183 12.70 18.99 -2.44
CA SER A 183 11.80 17.83 -2.50
C SER A 183 10.96 17.88 -3.78
N ASP A 184 10.49 16.72 -4.24
CA ASP A 184 9.69 16.58 -5.47
C ASP A 184 10.34 17.18 -6.74
N GLU A 185 11.66 17.37 -6.79
CA GLU A 185 12.36 17.98 -7.94
C GLU A 185 12.16 17.26 -9.28
N TRP A 186 11.74 16.00 -9.24
CA TRP A 186 11.34 15.25 -10.44
C TRP A 186 10.16 15.91 -11.18
N GLU A 187 9.26 16.61 -10.47
CA GLU A 187 8.14 17.33 -11.06
C GLU A 187 8.62 18.54 -11.89
N ARG A 188 9.63 19.25 -11.37
CA ARG A 188 10.22 20.42 -12.04
C ARG A 188 11.15 20.02 -13.19
N THR A 189 11.93 18.96 -12.99
CA THR A 189 12.99 18.55 -13.91
C THR A 189 12.52 17.54 -14.97
N GLY A 190 11.43 16.82 -14.71
CA GLY A 190 11.00 15.66 -15.51
C GLY A 190 11.98 14.48 -15.43
N GLN A 191 12.93 14.51 -14.50
CA GLN A 191 14.00 13.52 -14.38
C GLN A 191 13.91 12.80 -13.04
N SER A 192 14.15 11.48 -13.06
CA SER A 192 14.14 10.63 -11.89
C SER A 192 15.28 9.61 -11.93
N VAL A 193 15.63 9.06 -10.77
CA VAL A 193 16.53 7.92 -10.67
C VAL A 193 15.81 6.67 -11.17
N THR A 194 16.45 5.96 -12.08
CA THR A 194 15.98 4.65 -12.58
C THR A 194 17.01 3.59 -12.16
N PHE A 195 16.53 2.39 -11.81
CA PHE A 195 17.41 1.25 -11.58
C PHE A 195 17.55 0.45 -12.87
N GLU A 196 18.77 0.10 -13.22
CA GLU A 196 19.08 -0.76 -14.36
C GLU A 196 19.66 -2.07 -13.85
N ALA A 197 19.12 -3.19 -14.35
CA ALA A 197 19.70 -4.50 -14.10
C ALA A 197 20.87 -4.70 -15.06
N VAL A 198 22.09 -4.78 -14.51
CA VAL A 198 23.32 -5.03 -15.27
C VAL A 198 23.96 -6.34 -14.82
N GLU A 199 24.49 -7.10 -15.76
CA GLU A 199 25.29 -8.28 -15.44
C GLU A 199 26.64 -7.82 -14.86
N SER A 200 27.03 -8.38 -13.72
CA SER A 200 28.29 -8.03 -13.04
C SER A 200 28.91 -9.25 -12.37
N GLU A 201 30.23 -9.25 -12.22
CA GLU A 201 30.92 -10.25 -11.41
C GLU A 201 30.40 -10.25 -9.97
N ILE A 202 30.29 -11.44 -9.38
CA ILE A 202 29.77 -11.60 -8.02
C ILE A 202 30.74 -10.91 -7.05
N ARG A 203 30.25 -9.89 -6.34
CA ARG A 203 30.95 -9.30 -5.19
C ARG A 203 30.58 -10.09 -3.94
N GLN A 204 31.50 -10.91 -3.44
CA GLN A 204 31.41 -11.57 -2.13
C GLN A 204 32.16 -10.78 -1.07
#